data_AF-A0A9P1NXJ9-F1
#
_entry.id   AF-A0A9P1NXJ9-F1
#
_cell.length_a   1.000
_cell.length_b   1.000
_cell.length_c   1.000
_cell.angle_alpha   90.00
_cell.angle_beta   90.00
_cell.angle_gamma   90.00
#
_symmetry.space_group_name_H-M   'P 1'
#
loop_
_entity.id
_entity.type
_entity.pdbx_description
1 polymer ?
#
loop_
_entity_poly.entity_id
_entity_poly.type
_entity_poly.pdbx_seq_one_letter_code
_entity_poly.pdbx_strand_id
1 'polypeptide(L)' 'MAFFRQYIAPLLVVMIFLLALVAVSARIFLPGDMQAPAPMGVINSSGEMAPIVHKLMIRV' A
#
# COMPACT_ATOMS: atom_id res chain seq x y z
N MET A 1 31.60 28.93 -2.16
CA MET A 1 30.23 28.37 -2.01
C MET A 1 30.06 26.96 -2.61
N ALA A 2 31.14 26.17 -2.77
CA ALA A 2 31.06 24.79 -3.28
C ALA A 2 31.17 23.75 -2.16
N PHE A 3 31.99 24.00 -1.12
CA PHE A 3 32.22 23.08 0.00
C PHE A 3 30.94 22.60 0.69
N PHE A 4 30.03 23.50 1.02
CA PHE A 4 28.79 23.13 1.70
C PHE A 4 27.93 22.20 0.82
N ARG A 5 27.74 22.55 -0.45
CA ARG A 5 26.94 21.73 -1.37
C ARG A 5 27.63 20.42 -1.77
N GLN A 6 28.96 20.38 -1.78
CA GLN A 6 29.71 19.25 -2.33
C GLN A 6 30.04 18.19 -1.28
N TYR A 7 29.97 18.52 0.02
CA TYR A 7 30.15 17.56 1.11
C TYR A 7 28.89 17.39 1.96
N ILE A 8 28.23 18.50 2.33
CA ILE A 8 27.09 18.45 3.26
C ILE A 8 25.82 18.01 2.55
N ALA A 9 25.58 18.46 1.30
CA ALA A 9 24.43 18.00 0.54
C ALA A 9 24.47 16.48 0.23
N PRO A 10 25.57 15.89 -0.29
CA PRO A 10 25.60 14.45 -0.52
C PRO A 10 25.53 13.64 0.78
N LEU A 11 26.11 14.12 1.87
CA LEU A 11 25.97 13.46 3.18
C LEU A 11 24.52 13.48 3.69
N LEU A 12 23.81 14.60 3.53
CA LEU A 12 22.38 14.68 3.85
C LEU A 12 21.53 13.74 2.98
N VAL A 13 21.83 13.64 1.68
CA VAL A 13 21.13 12.73 0.78
C VAL A 13 21.27 11.29 1.26
N VAL A 14 22.47 10.85 1.61
CA VAL A 14 22.69 9.49 2.14
C VAL A 14 21.97 9.30 3.48
N MET A 15 22.03 10.28 4.37
CA MET A 15 21.37 10.20 5.68
C MET A 15 19.84 10.11 5.56
N ILE A 16 19.24 10.94 4.70
CA ILE A 16 17.80 10.90 4.41
C ILE A 16 17.43 9.60 3.68
N PHE A 17 18.28 9.14 2.75
CA PHE A 17 18.06 7.88 2.05
C PHE A 17 18.04 6.69 3.01
N LEU A 18 18.99 6.60 3.93
CA LEU A 18 19.02 5.54 4.94
C LEU A 18 17.79 5.59 5.85
N LEU A 19 17.40 6.80 6.28
CA LEU A 19 16.18 6.99 7.07
C LEU A 19 14.94 6.56 6.29
N ALA A 20 14.82 6.97 5.02
CA ALA A 20 13.71 6.60 4.16
C ALA A 20 13.66 5.09 3.90
N LEU A 21 14.82 4.47 3.65
CA LEU A 21 14.95 3.03 3.48
C LEU A 21 14.46 2.28 4.72
N VAL A 22 14.94 2.67 5.91
CA VAL A 22 14.50 2.07 7.17
C VAL A 22 13.01 2.32 7.41
N ALA A 23 12.51 3.53 7.18
CA ALA A 23 11.10 3.87 7.37
C ALA A 23 10.19 3.06 6.44
N VAL A 24 10.56 2.88 5.16
CA VAL A 24 9.79 2.09 4.20
C VAL A 24 9.83 0.61 4.53
N SER A 25 10.97 0.08 4.99
CA SER A 25 11.09 -1.31 5.42
C SER A 25 10.33 -1.56 6.73
N ALA A 26 10.41 -0.63 7.68
CA ALA A 26 9.72 -0.72 8.97
C ALA A 26 8.19 -0.60 8.83
N ARG A 27 7.70 0.11 7.81
CA ARG A 27 6.27 0.27 7.53
C ARG A 27 5.52 -1.06 7.49
N ILE A 28 6.12 -2.11 6.91
CA ILE A 28 5.53 -3.46 6.80
C ILE A 28 5.21 -4.05 8.18
N PHE A 29 5.99 -3.67 9.20
CA PHE A 29 5.85 -4.18 10.56
C PHE A 29 4.98 -3.27 11.46
N LEU A 30 4.46 -2.15 10.93
CA LEU A 30 3.66 -1.23 11.73
C LEU A 30 2.25 -1.79 11.93
N PRO A 31 1.73 -1.86 13.18
CA PRO A 31 0.36 -2.27 13.44
C PRO A 31 -0.60 -1.31 12.74
N GLY A 32 -1.27 -1.76 11.69
CA GLY A 32 -2.08 -0.89 10.83
C GLY A 32 -1.57 -0.71 9.39
N ASP A 33 -0.44 -1.28 8.96
CA ASP A 33 -0.14 -1.49 7.51
C ASP A 33 -1.01 -2.60 6.88
N MET A 34 -2.23 -2.65 7.39
CA MET A 34 -3.37 -3.42 6.96
C MET A 34 -3.76 -2.89 5.58
N GLN A 35 -3.15 -3.45 4.53
CA GLN A 35 -3.94 -3.70 3.32
C GLN A 35 -5.10 -4.57 3.79
N ALA A 36 -6.22 -3.93 4.14
CA ALA A 36 -7.44 -4.59 4.55
C ALA A 36 -7.65 -5.72 3.55
N PRO A 37 -7.72 -6.99 4.00
CA PRO A 37 -7.90 -8.11 3.10
C PRO A 37 -9.01 -7.74 2.13
N ALA A 38 -8.71 -7.82 0.82
CA ALA A 38 -9.71 -7.54 -0.22
C ALA A 38 -10.99 -8.28 0.17
N PRO A 39 -12.19 -7.67 0.03
CA PRO A 39 -13.43 -8.31 0.44
C PRO A 39 -13.46 -9.75 -0.07
N MET A 40 -13.22 -10.70 0.83
CA MET A 40 -13.33 -12.11 0.54
C MET A 40 -14.82 -12.33 0.42
N GLY A 41 -15.33 -12.30 -0.81
CA GLY A 41 -16.69 -12.77 -1.07
C GLY A 41 -16.81 -14.13 -0.40
N VAL A 42 -17.91 -14.36 0.32
CA VAL A 42 -18.23 -15.69 0.84
C VAL A 42 -18.19 -16.63 -0.35
N ILE A 43 -17.11 -17.41 -0.45
CA ILE A 43 -17.04 -18.53 -1.37
C ILE A 43 -17.96 -19.56 -0.74
N ASN A 44 -19.26 -19.42 -1.01
CA ASN A 44 -20.11 -20.60 -0.98
C ASN A 44 -19.42 -21.60 -1.91
N SER A 45 -19.28 -22.86 -1.50
CA SER A 45 -18.48 -23.91 -2.14
C SER A 45 -18.83 -24.22 -3.62
N SER A 46 -19.69 -23.41 -4.22
CA SER A 46 -20.10 -23.31 -5.61
C SER A 46 -19.66 -21.95 -6.14
N GLY A 47 -18.48 -21.87 -6.77
CA GLY A 47 -17.88 -20.62 -7.22
C GLY A 47 -18.70 -19.89 -8.28
N GLU A 48 -19.56 -18.96 -7.86
CA GLU A 48 -20.36 -18.12 -8.74
C GLU A 48 -20.18 -16.65 -8.40
N MET A 49 -19.52 -15.92 -9.31
CA MET A 49 -19.48 -14.46 -9.30
C MET A 49 -20.85 -13.98 -9.78
N ALA A 50 -21.76 -13.68 -8.85
CA ALA A 50 -23.11 -13.26 -9.23
C ALA A 50 -23.05 -11.95 -10.04
N PRO A 51 -23.48 -11.94 -11.32
CA PRO A 51 -23.62 -10.71 -12.06
C PRO A 51 -24.82 -9.96 -11.48
N ILE A 52 -24.80 -8.65 -11.69
CA ILE A 52 -25.69 -7.60 -11.15
C ILE A 52 -27.12 -7.70 -11.72
N VAL A 53 -27.66 -8.92 -11.93
CA VAL A 53 -28.91 -9.20 -12.66
C VAL A 53 -30.11 -9.27 -11.70
N HIS A 54 -29.89 -9.67 -10.44
CA HIS A 54 -30.98 -9.78 -9.46
C HIS A 54 -31.62 -8.42 -9.12
N LYS A 55 -30.89 -7.30 -9.27
CA LYS A 55 -31.45 -5.95 -9.07
C LYS A 55 -32.26 -5.43 -10.26
N LEU A 56 -32.15 -6.08 -11.44
CA LEU A 56 -32.90 -5.72 -12.64
C LEU A 56 -34.20 -6.52 -12.79
N MET A 57 -34.25 -7.76 -12.28
CA MET A 57 -35.46 -8.62 -12.34
C MET A 57 -36.57 -8.24 -11.36
N ILE A 58 -36.28 -7.50 -10.29
CA ILE A 58 -37.29 -7.03 -9.31
C ILE A 58 -37.93 -5.69 -9.74
N ARG A 59 -37.51 -5.14 -10.88
CA ARG A 59 -37.99 -3.86 -11.44
C ARG A 59 -38.80 -4.02 -12.75
N VAL A 60 -39.30 -5.22 -13.05
CA VAL A 60 -40.28 -5.50 -14.13
C VAL A 60 -41.59 -5.96 -13.52
#